data_AF-A0A2R2WCU5-F1
#
_entry.id   AF-A0A2R2WCU5-F1
#
_cell.length_a   1.000
_cell.length_b   1.000
_cell.length_c   1.000
_cell.angle_alpha   90.00
_cell.angle_beta   90.00
_cell.angle_gamma   90.00
#
_symmetry.space_group_name_H-M   'P 1'
#
loop_
_entity.id
_entity.type
_entity.pdbx_description
1 polymer ?
#
loop_
_entity_poly.entity_id
_entity_poly.type
_entity_poly.pdbx_seq_one_letter_code
_entity_poly.pdbx_strand_id
1 'polypeptide(L)'
;MRAFRAVFTQDQDRTPAVDRTPERTDDVVDPFWGDLGDGFDPETLFACRGSIDGHSCGISLFRDRIVLDGDRDHSAPCILRVDEVEEWGTRADEASMLVGIRSDDCHSGRLPKAFERPLRIAMTTLLGPSGHR
;
A
#
# COMPACT_ATOMS: atom_id res chain seq x y z
N MET A 1 11.56 -64.12 -6.44
CA MET A 1 11.68 -62.92 -5.58
C MET A 1 13.14 -62.70 -5.27
N ARG A 2 13.74 -61.64 -5.82
CA ARG A 2 15.16 -61.30 -5.66
C ARG A 2 15.33 -60.37 -4.45
N ALA A 3 16.35 -60.66 -3.65
CA ALA A 3 16.91 -59.77 -2.65
C ALA A 3 18.39 -59.50 -2.97
N PHE A 4 18.90 -58.41 -2.40
CA PHE A 4 20.30 -57.96 -2.27
C PHE A 4 20.93 -57.04 -3.34
N ARG A 5 20.90 -55.74 -2.99
CA ARG A 5 22.00 -54.75 -2.81
C ARG A 5 23.20 -54.78 -3.77
N ALA A 6 23.44 -53.62 -4.41
CA ALA A 6 24.78 -53.14 -4.74
C ALA A 6 24.91 -51.68 -4.26
N VAL A 7 26.01 -51.41 -3.58
CA VAL A 7 26.48 -50.08 -3.17
C VAL A 7 27.22 -49.47 -4.37
N PHE A 8 26.94 -48.23 -4.72
CA PHE A 8 27.87 -47.37 -5.43
C PHE A 8 27.98 -46.03 -4.71
N THR A 9 29.21 -45.70 -4.35
CA THR A 9 29.69 -44.47 -3.76
C THR A 9 29.59 -43.34 -4.79
N GLN A 10 29.10 -42.18 -4.40
CA GLN A 10 29.61 -40.93 -4.98
C GLN A 10 29.50 -39.79 -3.96
N ASP A 11 30.68 -39.34 -3.55
CA ASP A 11 30.93 -38.14 -2.78
C ASP A 11 30.90 -36.92 -3.71
N GLN A 12 30.56 -35.76 -3.13
CA GLN A 12 30.58 -34.40 -3.69
C GLN A 12 29.54 -34.07 -4.77
N ASP A 13 28.45 -33.41 -4.38
CA ASP A 13 28.25 -32.04 -4.88
C ASP A 13 27.50 -31.19 -3.84
N ARG A 14 28.24 -30.29 -3.19
CA ARG A 14 27.70 -29.27 -2.29
C ARG A 14 26.98 -28.24 -3.14
N THR A 15 25.66 -28.37 -3.26
CA THR A 15 24.82 -27.19 -3.51
C THR A 15 24.24 -26.79 -2.15
N PRO A 16 24.54 -25.60 -1.60
CA PRO A 16 23.77 -25.13 -0.45
C PRO A 16 22.33 -25.02 -0.92
N ALA A 17 21.44 -25.78 -0.29
CA ALA A 17 20.02 -25.56 -0.40
C ALA A 17 19.79 -24.10 0.04
N VAL A 18 19.56 -23.21 -0.93
CA VAL A 18 19.01 -21.90 -0.64
C VAL A 18 17.62 -22.19 -0.10
N ASP A 19 17.53 -22.20 1.21
CA ASP A 19 16.29 -22.08 1.95
C ASP A 19 15.65 -20.77 1.49
N ARG A 20 14.82 -20.86 0.44
CA ARG A 20 13.94 -19.77 0.05
C ARG A 20 12.80 -19.76 1.06
N THR A 21 13.16 -19.39 2.30
CA THR A 21 12.20 -18.77 3.19
C THR A 21 11.63 -17.60 2.39
N PRO A 22 10.31 -17.52 2.12
CA PRO A 22 9.75 -16.32 1.52
C PRO A 22 10.16 -15.20 2.46
N GLU A 23 10.98 -14.27 1.96
CA GLU A 23 11.27 -13.03 2.66
C GLU A 23 9.91 -12.41 2.88
N ARG A 24 9.42 -12.56 4.11
CA ARG A 24 8.25 -11.86 4.58
C ARG A 24 8.67 -10.40 4.51
N THR A 25 8.32 -9.74 3.42
CA THR A 25 8.28 -8.29 3.33
C THR A 25 7.30 -7.91 4.41
N ASP A 26 7.79 -7.71 5.63
CA ASP A 26 7.02 -7.05 6.65
C ASP A 26 6.59 -5.74 5.99
N ASP A 27 5.28 -5.57 5.80
CA ASP A 27 4.71 -4.27 5.49
C ASP A 27 5.09 -3.37 6.67
N VAL A 28 6.28 -2.80 6.60
CA VAL A 28 6.78 -1.88 7.61
C VAL A 28 5.93 -0.64 7.40
N VAL A 29 4.89 -0.53 8.23
CA VAL A 29 4.33 0.76 8.59
C VAL A 29 5.48 1.47 9.30
N ASP A 30 6.34 2.14 8.54
CA ASP A 30 7.29 3.08 9.09
C ASP A 30 6.42 4.24 9.59
N PRO A 31 6.29 4.43 10.92
CA PRO A 31 5.59 5.59 11.41
C PRO A 31 6.46 6.79 11.03
N PHE A 32 6.16 7.39 9.89
CA PHE A 32 6.84 8.54 9.33
C PHE A 32 6.69 9.74 10.28
N TRP A 33 7.57 9.80 11.28
CA TRP A 33 7.80 10.95 12.16
C TRP A 33 9.07 11.71 11.75
N GLY A 34 9.79 11.23 10.73
CA GLY A 34 11.06 11.78 10.25
C GLY A 34 10.85 12.93 9.28
N ASP A 35 11.17 14.15 9.74
CA ASP A 35 11.18 15.40 8.99
C ASP A 35 9.81 15.89 8.48
N LEU A 36 8.89 16.12 9.43
CA LEU A 36 7.83 17.10 9.26
C LEU A 36 8.46 18.50 9.19
N GLY A 37 9.11 18.85 8.07
CA GLY A 37 9.52 20.23 7.80
C GLY A 37 8.36 21.20 8.05
N ASP A 38 8.65 22.46 8.40
CA ASP A 38 7.75 23.61 8.65
C ASP A 38 6.47 23.38 9.48
N GLY A 39 6.30 22.21 10.09
CA GLY A 39 5.08 21.83 10.81
C GLY A 39 4.05 21.13 9.91
N PHE A 40 3.35 20.16 10.51
CA PHE A 40 2.18 19.51 9.93
C PHE A 40 1.18 20.58 9.47
N ASP A 41 0.83 20.61 8.18
CA ASP A 41 -0.18 21.56 7.65
C ASP A 41 -1.46 21.40 8.51
N PRO A 42 -1.91 22.45 9.21
CA PRO A 42 -3.03 22.37 10.16
C PRO A 42 -4.35 21.97 9.49
N GLU A 43 -4.44 22.04 8.17
CA GLU A 43 -5.59 21.60 7.38
C GLU A 43 -5.53 20.11 7.01
N THR A 44 -4.47 19.40 7.39
CA THR A 44 -4.32 17.95 7.17
C THR A 44 -5.26 17.19 8.11
N LEU A 45 -6.20 16.45 7.54
CA LEU A 45 -7.13 15.60 8.27
C LEU A 45 -6.55 14.20 8.51
N PHE A 46 -5.77 13.71 7.55
CA PHE A 46 -5.14 12.41 7.58
C PHE A 46 -3.98 12.38 6.61
N ALA A 47 -2.85 11.81 7.01
CA ALA A 47 -1.76 11.50 6.10
C ALA A 47 -1.19 10.14 6.46
N CYS A 48 -0.96 9.31 5.46
CA CYS A 48 -0.16 8.11 5.63
C CYS A 48 0.76 7.89 4.44
N ARG A 49 1.88 7.25 4.73
CA ARG A 49 2.86 6.80 3.76
C ARG A 49 3.30 5.40 4.15
N GLY A 50 3.60 4.58 3.16
CA GLY A 50 4.08 3.22 3.35
C GLY A 50 4.81 2.73 2.11
N SER A 51 5.11 1.45 2.09
CA SER A 51 5.72 0.77 0.95
C SER A 51 4.98 -0.52 0.67
N ILE A 52 4.76 -0.83 -0.62
CA ILE A 52 4.24 -2.11 -1.09
C ILE A 52 5.17 -2.61 -2.18
N ASP A 53 5.66 -3.85 -2.08
CA ASP A 53 6.60 -4.44 -3.04
C ASP A 53 7.84 -3.57 -3.32
N GLY A 54 8.30 -2.80 -2.32
CA GLY A 54 9.43 -1.87 -2.43
C GLY A 54 9.10 -0.51 -3.06
N HIS A 55 7.84 -0.24 -3.39
CA HIS A 55 7.39 1.04 -3.96
C HIS A 55 6.73 1.89 -2.89
N SER A 56 7.19 3.13 -2.74
CA SER A 56 6.57 4.11 -1.86
C SER A 56 5.15 4.42 -2.33
N CYS A 57 4.21 4.42 -1.40
CA CYS A 57 2.83 4.81 -1.62
C CYS A 57 2.34 5.70 -0.48
N GLY A 58 1.37 6.57 -0.73
CA GLY A 58 0.87 7.49 0.26
C GLY A 58 -0.45 8.14 -0.14
N ILE A 59 -1.18 8.59 0.87
CA ILE A 59 -2.34 9.46 0.69
C ILE A 59 -2.30 10.54 1.76
N SER A 60 -2.57 11.77 1.35
CA SER A 60 -2.78 12.90 2.24
C SER A 60 -4.14 13.52 1.96
N LEU A 61 -4.93 13.70 3.01
CA LEU A 61 -6.25 14.30 2.98
C LEU A 61 -6.19 15.65 3.67
N PHE A 62 -6.60 16.68 2.95
CA PHE A 62 -6.78 18.04 3.44
C PHE A 62 -8.27 18.39 3.35
N ARG A 63 -8.66 19.51 3.95
CA ARG A 63 -10.05 19.99 3.87
C ARG A 63 -10.50 20.27 2.42
N ASP A 64 -9.60 20.69 1.55
CA ASP A 64 -9.91 21.14 0.18
C ASP A 64 -9.38 20.22 -0.93
N ARG A 65 -8.46 19.31 -0.60
CA ARG A 65 -7.79 18.45 -1.60
C ARG A 65 -7.40 17.08 -1.05
N ILE A 66 -7.23 16.13 -1.96
CA ILE A 66 -6.70 14.80 -1.73
C ILE A 66 -5.45 14.66 -2.58
N VAL A 67 -4.36 14.19 -1.96
CA VAL A 67 -3.09 13.92 -2.66
C VAL A 67 -2.83 12.42 -2.62
N LEU A 68 -2.76 11.81 -3.79
CA LEU A 68 -2.33 10.42 -3.96
C LEU A 68 -0.86 10.42 -4.39
N ASP A 69 -0.01 9.92 -3.50
CA ASP A 69 1.41 9.70 -3.75
C ASP A 69 1.62 8.25 -4.19
N GLY A 70 1.70 8.03 -5.51
CA GLY A 70 2.28 6.82 -6.10
C GLY A 70 1.34 5.61 -6.31
N ASP A 71 1.31 5.18 -7.58
CA ASP A 71 1.56 3.79 -8.02
C ASP A 71 2.63 3.86 -9.14
N ARG A 72 3.28 2.75 -9.47
CA ARG A 72 4.45 2.51 -10.36
C ARG A 72 4.54 3.35 -11.65
N ASP A 73 3.42 3.91 -12.14
CA ASP A 73 3.32 4.61 -13.42
C ASP A 73 3.25 6.14 -13.30
N HIS A 74 3.13 6.70 -12.10
CA HIS A 74 3.01 8.14 -11.90
C HIS A 74 4.28 8.74 -11.28
N SER A 75 5.03 9.46 -12.10
CA SER A 75 6.24 10.19 -11.73
C SER A 75 5.98 11.44 -10.88
N ALA A 76 4.71 11.83 -10.68
CA ALA A 76 4.30 12.94 -9.85
C ALA A 76 3.02 12.61 -9.05
N PRO A 77 2.84 13.22 -7.86
CA PRO A 77 1.61 13.08 -7.09
C PRO A 77 0.38 13.52 -7.88
N CYS A 78 -0.72 12.79 -7.71
CA CYS A 78 -2.03 13.20 -8.20
C CYS A 78 -2.74 14.03 -7.13
N ILE A 79 -3.21 15.22 -7.49
CA ILE A 79 -3.92 16.13 -6.59
C ILE A 79 -5.34 16.29 -7.11
N LEU A 80 -6.33 15.96 -6.26
CA LEU A 80 -7.76 16.03 -6.57
C LEU A 80 -8.41 17.06 -5.64
N ARG A 81 -9.28 17.91 -6.16
CA ARG A 81 -10.06 18.80 -5.29
C ARG A 81 -11.25 18.05 -4.70
N VAL A 82 -11.58 18.35 -3.46
CA VAL A 82 -12.66 17.67 -2.73
C VAL A 82 -14.03 17.94 -3.37
N ASP A 83 -14.23 19.12 -3.97
CA ASP A 83 -15.47 19.50 -4.66
C ASP A 83 -15.66 18.81 -6.02
N GLU A 84 -14.61 18.17 -6.55
CA GLU A 84 -14.63 17.42 -7.81
C GLU A 84 -14.83 15.90 -7.59
N VAL A 85 -14.79 15.43 -6.34
CA VAL A 85 -14.98 14.00 -6.04
C VAL A 85 -16.46 13.63 -6.12
N GLU A 86 -16.78 12.74 -7.04
CA GLU A 86 -18.13 12.22 -7.23
C GLU A 86 -18.37 10.95 -6.40
N GLU A 87 -17.36 10.07 -6.31
CA GLU A 87 -17.47 8.80 -5.59
C GLU A 87 -16.10 8.34 -5.08
N TRP A 88 -16.10 7.59 -3.99
CA TRP A 88 -14.90 6.96 -3.48
C TRP A 88 -15.20 5.58 -2.89
N GLY A 89 -14.17 4.74 -2.81
CA GLY A 89 -14.27 3.42 -2.21
C GLY A 89 -12.92 2.82 -1.83
N THR A 90 -12.96 1.76 -1.04
CA THR A 90 -11.78 0.98 -0.66
C THR A 90 -12.03 -0.50 -0.84
N ARG A 91 -11.02 -1.25 -1.31
CA ARG A 91 -11.04 -2.71 -1.37
C ARG A 91 -9.75 -3.25 -0.79
N ALA A 92 -9.84 -4.09 0.24
CA ALA A 92 -8.67 -4.72 0.85
C ALA A 92 -8.48 -6.16 0.36
N ASP A 93 -7.22 -6.59 0.29
CA ASP A 93 -6.79 -7.99 0.14
C ASP A 93 -6.00 -8.43 1.39
N GLU A 94 -5.09 -9.40 1.26
CA GLU A 94 -4.34 -9.93 2.40
C GLU A 94 -3.30 -8.93 2.94
N ALA A 95 -2.58 -8.22 2.06
CA ALA A 95 -1.46 -7.34 2.44
C ALA A 95 -1.76 -5.85 2.23
N SER A 96 -2.66 -5.54 1.31
CA SER A 96 -2.86 -4.18 0.82
C SER A 96 -4.33 -3.79 0.76
N MET A 97 -4.55 -2.50 0.53
CA MET A 97 -5.84 -1.96 0.15
C MET A 97 -5.68 -1.08 -1.08
N LEU A 98 -6.65 -1.16 -1.97
CA LEU A 98 -6.85 -0.23 -3.07
C LEU A 98 -7.84 0.84 -2.61
N VAL A 99 -7.49 2.10 -2.84
CA VAL A 99 -8.38 3.25 -2.73
C VAL A 99 -8.72 3.67 -4.14
N GLY A 100 -10.01 3.82 -4.44
CA GLY A 100 -10.50 4.36 -5.70
C GLY A 100 -11.22 5.68 -5.46
N ILE A 101 -10.95 6.68 -6.29
CA ILE A 101 -11.62 7.98 -6.28
C ILE A 101 -12.06 8.28 -7.71
N ARG A 102 -13.35 8.56 -7.87
CA ARG A 102 -13.94 8.97 -9.14
C ARG A 102 -14.22 10.46 -9.10
N SER A 103 -13.69 11.15 -10.09
CA SER A 103 -13.96 12.55 -10.42
C SER A 103 -14.35 12.58 -11.91
N ASP A 104 -13.88 13.57 -12.67
CA ASP A 104 -13.89 13.54 -14.13
C ASP A 104 -13.15 12.30 -14.67
N ASP A 105 -12.09 11.89 -13.96
CA ASP A 105 -11.32 10.67 -14.22
C ASP A 105 -11.37 9.70 -13.01
N CYS A 106 -10.96 8.45 -13.26
CA CYS A 106 -10.80 7.44 -12.22
C CYS A 106 -9.35 7.43 -11.73
N HIS A 107 -9.18 7.66 -10.43
CA HIS A 107 -7.90 7.63 -9.75
C HIS A 107 -7.88 6.48 -8.76
N SER A 108 -6.70 5.87 -8.60
CA SER A 108 -6.52 4.84 -7.60
C SER A 108 -5.14 4.88 -6.99
N GLY A 109 -5.04 4.45 -5.73
CA GLY A 109 -3.79 4.30 -5.02
C GLY A 109 -3.81 3.04 -4.17
N ARG A 110 -2.64 2.44 -3.97
CA ARG A 110 -2.49 1.25 -3.13
C ARG A 110 -1.80 1.62 -1.82
N LEU A 111 -2.28 1.10 -0.70
CA LEU A 111 -1.75 1.41 0.63
C LEU A 111 -1.67 0.14 1.49
N PRO A 112 -0.78 0.08 2.49
CA PRO A 112 -0.77 -1.01 3.45
C PRO A 112 -2.13 -1.17 4.13
N LYS A 113 -2.60 -2.42 4.26
CA LYS A 113 -3.91 -2.73 4.84
C LYS A 113 -4.11 -2.16 6.25
N ALA A 114 -3.02 -1.97 7.01
CA ALA A 114 -3.05 -1.37 8.34
C ALA A 114 -3.75 0.02 8.37
N PHE A 115 -3.76 0.74 7.24
CA PHE A 115 -4.40 2.07 7.14
C PHE A 115 -5.89 2.03 6.75
N GLU A 116 -6.48 0.86 6.47
CA GLU A 116 -7.85 0.74 5.94
C GLU A 116 -8.89 1.43 6.83
N ARG A 117 -8.90 1.09 8.11
CA ARG A 117 -9.87 1.64 9.05
C ARG A 117 -9.69 3.15 9.26
N PRO A 118 -8.49 3.67 9.60
CA PRO A 118 -8.33 5.10 9.81
C PRO A 118 -8.56 5.91 8.53
N LEU A 119 -8.14 5.41 7.36
CA LEU A 119 -8.42 6.10 6.09
C LEU A 119 -9.92 6.15 5.80
N ARG A 120 -10.65 5.04 5.97
CA ARG A 120 -12.09 5.02 5.74
C ARG A 120 -12.83 6.03 6.61
N ILE A 121 -12.43 6.16 7.88
CA ILE A 121 -12.99 7.17 8.79
C ILE A 121 -12.71 8.57 8.25
N ALA A 122 -11.46 8.88 7.90
CA ALA A 122 -11.07 10.19 7.40
C ALA A 122 -11.77 10.56 6.08
N MET A 123 -11.85 9.62 5.13
CA MET A 123 -12.59 9.78 3.87
C MET A 123 -14.08 9.99 4.11
N THR A 124 -14.68 9.25 5.05
CA THR A 124 -16.10 9.44 5.43
C THR A 124 -16.34 10.81 6.04
N THR A 125 -15.40 11.31 6.85
CA THR A 125 -15.47 12.66 7.43
C THR A 125 -15.33 13.75 6.37
N LEU A 126 -14.47 13.54 5.36
CA LEU A 126 -14.21 14.52 4.31
C LEU A 126 -15.28 14.54 3.22
N LEU A 127 -15.70 13.37 2.73
CA LEU A 127 -16.51 13.20 1.53
C LEU A 127 -17.92 12.65 1.80
N GLY A 128 -18.20 12.21 3.03
CA GLY A 128 -19.38 11.41 3.34
C GLY A 128 -19.20 9.92 3.03
N PRO A 129 -20.21 9.08 3.30
CA PRO A 129 -20.12 7.63 3.13
C PRO A 129 -19.86 7.23 1.67
N SER A 130 -19.08 6.17 1.47
CA SER A 130 -18.79 5.63 0.14
C SER A 130 -20.06 5.18 -0.59
N GLY A 131 -20.20 5.56 -1.87
CA GLY A 131 -21.28 5.08 -2.75
C GLY A 131 -22.60 5.86 -2.70
N HIS A 132 -22.58 7.16 -2.38
CA HIS A 132 -23.74 8.04 -2.54
C HIS A 132 -23.37 9.37 -3.21
N ARG A 133 -23.56 9.43 -4.54
CA ARG A 133 -24.23 10.56 -5.20
C ARG A 133 -24.81 10.12 -6.55
#